data_AF-A0A951JMQ2-F1
#
_entry.id   AF-A0A951JMQ2-F1
#
_cell.length_a   1.000
_cell.length_b   1.000
_cell.length_c   1.000
_cell.angle_alpha   90.00
_cell.angle_beta   90.00
_cell.angle_gamma   90.00
#
_symmetry.space_group_name_H-M   'P 1'
#
loop_
_entity.id
_entity.type
_entity.pdbx_description
1 polymer ?
#
loop_
_entity_poly.entity_id
_entity_poly.type
_entity_poly.pdbx_seq_one_letter_code
_entity_poly.pdbx_strand_id
1 'polypeptide(L)'
;MTMRSMLSRTVPLLCAALLAAPPTLRAQSVEEIAPGTRMRAVDAASGRVVGTLAEIRGDTLVVRSGRGEREHLVTLSVSSLRRLQVSRGTPSRPLSALQGAGIGAVSGAVGGVAGVTLARLSFDDDCDGTEDDLLCLSGARWTLIGVVIGAPLGAAWGAAIGFVFPQERWRSLPIRGAPAVTLNGSAGGLQLALSIPVP
;
A
#
# COMPACT_ATOMS: atom_id res chain seq x y z
N MET A 1 32.80 -30.82 -4.78
CA MET A 1 31.37 -30.55 -4.52
C MET A 1 31.14 -29.06 -4.68
N THR A 2 30.48 -28.63 -5.75
CA THR A 2 30.59 -27.28 -6.32
C THR A 2 29.57 -26.31 -5.73
N MET A 3 30.07 -25.14 -5.31
CA MET A 3 29.34 -24.06 -4.62
C MET A 3 28.11 -23.53 -5.41
N ARG A 4 28.08 -23.74 -6.74
CA ARG A 4 26.93 -23.48 -7.62
C ARG A 4 25.67 -24.31 -7.29
N SER A 5 25.82 -25.49 -6.68
CA SER A 5 24.68 -26.37 -6.35
C SER A 5 23.93 -25.97 -5.07
N MET A 6 24.54 -25.16 -4.19
CA MET A 6 23.88 -24.68 -2.98
C MET A 6 23.02 -23.44 -3.22
N LEU A 7 23.39 -22.57 -4.18
CA LEU A 7 22.61 -21.35 -4.47
C LEU A 7 21.29 -21.62 -5.20
N SER A 8 21.15 -22.70 -5.99
CA SER A 8 19.90 -22.96 -6.71
C SER A 8 18.78 -23.52 -5.81
N ARG A 9 19.11 -24.05 -4.63
CA ARG A 9 18.14 -24.66 -3.71
C ARG A 9 17.58 -23.69 -2.68
N THR A 10 18.26 -22.59 -2.37
CA THR A 10 17.82 -21.65 -1.34
C THR A 10 16.78 -20.64 -1.84
N VAL A 11 16.85 -20.26 -3.11
CA VAL A 11 15.89 -19.32 -3.75
C VAL A 11 14.42 -19.80 -3.68
N PRO A 12 14.07 -21.07 -4.03
CA PRO A 12 12.67 -21.50 -3.97
C PRO A 12 12.12 -21.60 -2.54
N LEU A 13 12.95 -21.88 -1.54
CA LEU A 13 12.54 -21.96 -0.13
C LEU A 13 12.14 -20.59 0.44
N LEU A 14 12.84 -19.52 0.04
CA LEU A 14 12.51 -18.16 0.49
C LEU A 14 11.17 -17.70 -0.09
N CYS A 15 10.90 -17.99 -1.37
CA CYS A 15 9.61 -17.69 -2.00
C CYS A 15 8.45 -18.47 -1.36
N ALA A 16 8.65 -19.75 -1.02
CA ALA A 16 7.63 -20.56 -0.35
C ALA A 16 7.29 -20.04 1.05
N ALA A 17 8.29 -19.57 1.81
CA ALA A 17 8.07 -18.98 3.14
C ALA A 17 7.29 -17.65 3.08
N LEU A 18 7.55 -16.81 2.07
CA LEU A 18 6.79 -15.57 1.85
C LEU A 18 5.33 -15.80 1.44
N LEU A 19 5.04 -16.93 0.79
CA LEU A 19 3.67 -17.30 0.38
C LEU A 19 2.85 -17.97 1.49
N ALA A 20 3.51 -18.51 2.53
CA ALA A 20 2.86 -19.27 3.60
C ALA A 20 2.31 -18.40 4.75
N ALA A 21 2.33 -17.07 4.65
CA ALA A 21 1.76 -16.21 5.68
C ALA A 21 0.24 -16.44 5.77
N PRO A 22 -0.29 -16.98 6.88
CA PRO A 22 -1.70 -17.30 7.00
C PRO A 22 -2.53 -16.01 6.88
N PRO A 23 -3.59 -15.97 6.05
CA PRO A 23 -4.48 -14.83 6.02
C PRO A 23 -5.10 -14.69 7.40
N THR A 24 -4.87 -13.56 8.06
CA THR A 24 -5.54 -13.26 9.33
C THR A 24 -7.02 -13.01 9.04
N LEU A 25 -7.83 -14.07 9.16
CA LEU A 25 -9.28 -14.00 9.10
C LEU A 25 -9.76 -13.21 10.32
N ARG A 26 -9.83 -11.88 10.19
CA ARG A 26 -10.51 -11.06 11.19
C ARG A 26 -12.00 -11.28 11.02
N ALA A 27 -12.60 -11.95 12.00
CA ALA A 27 -14.04 -12.06 12.13
C ALA A 27 -14.68 -10.69 11.90
N GLN A 28 -15.65 -10.63 11.00
CA GLN A 28 -16.31 -9.39 10.60
C GLN A 28 -17.23 -8.94 11.73
N SER A 29 -16.66 -8.32 12.77
CA SER A 29 -17.44 -7.52 13.70
C SER A 29 -18.11 -6.42 12.87
N VAL A 30 -19.44 -6.42 12.86
CA VAL A 30 -20.22 -5.31 12.32
C VAL A 30 -19.87 -4.10 13.19
N GLU A 31 -18.92 -3.31 12.70
CA GLU A 31 -18.41 -2.14 13.40
C GLU A 31 -19.50 -1.07 13.34
N GLU A 32 -20.19 -0.88 14.45
CA GLU A 32 -21.20 0.16 14.59
C GLU A 32 -20.51 1.52 14.49
N ILE A 33 -21.00 2.36 13.57
CA ILE A 33 -20.39 3.67 13.31
C ILE A 33 -20.86 4.62 14.41
N ALA A 34 -19.99 4.89 15.38
CA ALA A 34 -20.30 5.86 16.43
C ALA A 34 -20.37 7.30 15.85
N PRO A 35 -21.30 8.15 16.31
CA PRO A 35 -21.23 9.60 16.10
C PRO A 35 -19.87 10.17 16.50
N GLY A 36 -19.40 11.18 15.79
CA GLY A 36 -18.05 11.74 15.90
C GLY A 36 -17.01 11.07 15.00
N THR A 37 -17.37 9.98 14.32
CA THR A 37 -16.46 9.28 13.40
C THR A 37 -16.27 10.06 12.10
N ARG A 38 -15.01 10.25 11.70
CA ARG A 38 -14.70 10.87 10.41
C ARG A 38 -14.97 9.89 9.27
N MET A 39 -15.77 10.31 8.31
CA MET A 39 -16.21 9.50 7.19
C MET A 39 -16.08 10.22 5.85
N ARG A 40 -16.02 9.41 4.80
CA ARG A 40 -16.04 9.81 3.40
C ARG A 40 -17.14 9.02 2.72
N ALA A 41 -18.14 9.74 2.24
CA ALA A 41 -19.25 9.20 1.49
C ALA A 41 -19.14 9.61 0.03
N VAL A 42 -19.52 8.71 -0.87
CA VAL A 42 -19.79 9.04 -2.28
C VAL A 42 -21.28 8.84 -2.49
N ASP A 43 -21.98 9.94 -2.61
CA ASP A 43 -23.41 10.02 -2.84
C ASP A 43 -23.69 10.21 -4.33
N ALA A 44 -24.80 9.63 -4.81
CA ALA A 44 -25.16 9.71 -6.22
C ALA A 44 -25.54 11.14 -6.67
N ALA A 45 -26.12 11.96 -5.78
CA ALA A 45 -26.59 13.30 -6.10
C ALA A 45 -25.54 14.39 -5.80
N SER A 46 -24.93 14.33 -4.62
CA SER A 46 -23.98 15.35 -4.13
C SER A 46 -22.51 15.04 -4.41
N GLY A 47 -22.21 13.85 -4.95
CA GLY A 47 -20.84 13.43 -5.25
C GLY A 47 -20.07 13.04 -3.98
N ARG A 48 -18.81 13.47 -3.87
CA ARG A 48 -17.94 13.05 -2.76
C ARG A 48 -18.06 14.03 -1.58
N VAL A 49 -18.54 13.53 -0.45
CA VAL A 49 -18.64 14.26 0.83
C VAL A 49 -17.63 13.70 1.82
N VAL A 50 -16.86 14.58 2.46
CA VAL A 50 -15.91 14.22 3.53
C VAL A 50 -16.25 15.05 4.75
N GLY A 51 -16.48 14.40 5.88
CA GLY A 51 -16.87 15.08 7.11
C GLY A 51 -16.88 14.17 8.32
N THR A 52 -17.50 14.63 9.39
CA THR A 52 -17.66 13.89 10.63
C THR A 52 -19.11 13.52 10.81
N LEU A 53 -19.40 12.26 11.10
CA LEU A 53 -20.76 11.82 11.39
C LEU A 53 -21.26 12.54 12.64
N ALA A 54 -22.31 13.35 12.52
CA ALA A 54 -22.91 14.06 13.64
C ALA A 54 -23.99 13.19 14.33
N GLU A 55 -24.84 12.55 13.53
CA GLU A 55 -25.98 11.77 14.02
C GLU A 55 -26.44 10.75 12.96
N ILE A 56 -27.00 9.63 13.40
CA ILE A 56 -27.68 8.64 12.56
C ILE A 56 -29.18 8.73 12.86
N ARG A 57 -30.00 9.00 11.85
CA ARG A 57 -31.46 9.09 11.94
C ARG A 57 -32.11 8.08 11.00
N GLY A 58 -32.33 6.85 11.48
CA GLY A 58 -32.81 5.76 10.64
C GLY A 58 -31.87 5.52 9.45
N ASP A 59 -32.40 5.65 8.23
CA ASP A 59 -31.64 5.51 6.97
C ASP A 59 -30.99 6.82 6.49
N THR A 60 -30.76 7.76 7.40
CA THR A 60 -30.16 9.05 7.09
C THR A 60 -28.94 9.31 7.96
N LEU A 61 -27.83 9.66 7.32
CA LEU A 61 -26.59 10.08 7.96
C LEU A 61 -26.50 11.60 7.94
N VAL A 62 -26.41 12.22 9.11
CA VAL A 62 -26.14 13.66 9.22
C VAL A 62 -24.65 13.85 9.38
N VAL A 63 -24.00 14.48 8.41
CA VAL A 63 -22.55 14.65 8.34
C VAL A 63 -22.21 16.13 8.47
N ARG A 64 -21.31 16.46 9.40
CA ARG A 64 -20.71 17.79 9.49
C ARG A 64 -19.56 17.88 8.50
N SER A 65 -19.74 18.67 7.45
CA SER A 65 -18.77 18.93 6.39
C SER A 65 -18.18 20.33 6.55
N GLY A 66 -16.92 20.51 6.17
CA GLY A 66 -16.18 21.77 6.34
C GLY A 66 -15.18 21.75 7.50
N ARG A 67 -14.61 22.93 7.81
CA ARG A 67 -13.70 23.14 8.93
C ARG A 67 -13.98 24.50 9.57
N GLY A 68 -14.07 24.55 10.89
CA GLY A 68 -14.23 25.79 11.65
C GLY A 68 -15.55 26.49 11.32
N GLU A 69 -15.51 27.79 11.05
CA GLU A 69 -16.70 28.60 10.79
C GLU A 69 -17.47 28.22 9.51
N ARG A 70 -16.88 27.42 8.62
CA ARG A 70 -17.53 26.92 7.40
C ARG A 70 -18.16 25.54 7.57
N GLU A 71 -18.38 25.11 8.81
CA GLU A 71 -19.06 23.86 9.09
C GLU A 71 -20.54 23.95 8.71
N HIS A 72 -20.97 23.03 7.87
CA HIS A 72 -22.37 22.87 7.46
C HIS A 72 -22.79 21.41 7.62
N LEU A 73 -24.06 21.21 7.98
CA LEU A 73 -24.64 19.89 8.08
C LEU A 73 -25.14 19.46 6.70
N VAL A 74 -24.67 18.28 6.27
CA VAL A 74 -25.08 17.62 5.04
C VAL A 74 -25.84 16.36 5.43
N THR A 75 -27.06 16.23 4.92
CA THR A 75 -27.92 15.08 5.16
C THR A 75 -27.78 14.12 3.98
N LEU A 76 -27.37 12.88 4.25
CA LEU A 76 -27.14 11.84 3.23
C LEU A 76 -28.08 10.66 3.48
N SER A 77 -28.84 10.24 2.47
CA SER A 77 -29.64 9.03 2.57
C SER A 77 -28.77 7.79 2.34
N VAL A 78 -28.89 6.76 3.17
CA VAL A 78 -28.10 5.53 3.04
C VAL A 78 -28.35 4.83 1.70
N SER A 79 -29.57 4.93 1.15
CA SER A 79 -29.94 4.35 -0.15
C SER A 79 -29.30 5.05 -1.35
N SER A 80 -28.91 6.33 -1.22
CA SER A 80 -28.24 7.08 -2.27
C SER A 80 -26.71 6.96 -2.24
N LEU A 81 -26.16 6.38 -1.17
CA LEU A 81 -24.73 6.15 -1.03
C LEU A 81 -24.25 5.05 -1.96
N ARG A 82 -23.24 5.36 -2.78
CA ARG A 82 -22.51 4.39 -3.59
C ARG A 82 -21.33 3.77 -2.84
N ARG A 83 -20.70 4.55 -1.96
CA ARG A 83 -19.55 4.13 -1.18
C ARG A 83 -19.49 4.87 0.15
N LEU A 84 -19.35 4.12 1.24
CA LEU A 84 -19.12 4.66 2.57
C LEU A 84 -17.76 4.19 3.05
N GLN A 85 -16.92 5.13 3.47
CA GLN A 85 -15.62 4.83 4.05
C GLN A 85 -15.47 5.55 5.39
N VAL A 86 -14.95 4.84 6.38
CA VAL A 86 -14.64 5.38 7.70
C VAL A 86 -13.12 5.53 7.85
N SER A 87 -12.70 6.63 8.46
CA SER A 87 -11.30 6.85 8.81
C SER A 87 -10.92 5.94 9.97
N ARG A 88 -9.84 5.16 9.80
CA ARG A 88 -9.16 4.43 10.89
C ARG A 88 -8.09 5.30 11.57
N GLY A 89 -8.21 6.61 11.40
CA GLY A 89 -7.23 7.58 11.83
C GLY A 89 -5.97 7.60 10.97
N THR A 90 -5.07 8.48 11.38
CA THR A 90 -3.76 8.65 10.77
C THR A 90 -2.76 7.76 11.54
N PRO A 91 -2.04 6.85 10.88
CA PRO A 91 -0.96 6.10 11.54
C PRO A 91 0.04 7.07 12.17
N SER A 92 0.66 6.65 13.28
CA SER A 92 1.73 7.43 13.89
C SER A 92 2.85 7.67 12.87
N ARG A 93 3.47 8.85 12.91
CA ARG A 93 4.59 9.20 12.02
C ARG A 93 5.67 8.11 11.91
N PRO A 94 6.14 7.46 13.00
CA PRO A 94 7.14 6.40 12.88
C PRO A 94 6.61 5.18 12.11
N LEU A 95 5.34 4.82 12.27
CA LEU A 95 4.74 3.71 11.53
C LEU A 95 4.64 4.03 10.03
N SER A 96 4.22 5.24 9.69
CA SER A 96 4.18 5.72 8.30
C SER A 96 5.56 5.78 7.67
N ALA A 97 6.58 6.21 8.44
CA ALA A 97 7.98 6.21 7.99
C ALA A 97 8.49 4.79 7.73
N LEU A 98 8.14 3.82 8.59
CA LEU A 98 8.52 2.43 8.39
C LEU A 98 7.88 1.82 7.13
N GLN A 99 6.59 2.11 6.90
CA GLN A 99 5.90 1.70 5.67
C GLN A 99 6.52 2.35 4.43
N GLY A 100 6.82 3.64 4.51
CA GLY A 100 7.51 4.38 3.47
C GLY A 100 8.91 3.82 3.18
N ALA A 101 9.68 3.46 4.21
CA ALA A 101 10.98 2.82 4.08
C ALA A 101 10.88 1.49 3.34
N GLY A 102 9.91 0.65 3.66
CA GLY A 102 9.73 -0.64 2.99
C GLY A 102 9.47 -0.47 1.49
N ILE A 103 8.52 0.40 1.14
CA ILE A 103 8.20 0.70 -0.27
C ILE A 103 9.42 1.32 -0.97
N GLY A 104 10.05 2.29 -0.32
CA GLY A 104 11.23 2.99 -0.82
C GLY A 104 12.40 2.04 -1.08
N ALA A 105 12.68 1.11 -0.18
CA ALA A 105 13.74 0.12 -0.30
C ALA A 105 13.54 -0.76 -1.55
N VAL A 106 12.32 -1.24 -1.77
CA VAL A 106 11.98 -2.07 -2.93
C VAL A 106 12.12 -1.26 -4.22
N SER A 107 11.55 -0.04 -4.27
CA SER A 107 11.68 0.82 -5.45
C SER A 107 13.13 1.23 -5.73
N GLY A 108 13.91 1.47 -4.67
CA GLY A 108 15.31 1.84 -4.75
C GLY A 108 16.20 0.68 -5.20
N ALA A 109 15.92 -0.55 -4.75
CA ALA A 109 16.61 -1.74 -5.24
C ALA A 109 16.37 -1.94 -6.75
N VAL A 110 15.11 -1.85 -7.20
CA VAL A 110 14.75 -1.97 -8.62
C VAL A 110 15.39 -0.85 -9.44
N GLY A 111 15.32 0.39 -8.95
CA GLY A 111 15.95 1.55 -9.60
C GLY A 111 17.48 1.45 -9.65
N GLY A 112 18.11 0.94 -8.59
CA GLY A 112 19.56 0.73 -8.54
C GLY A 112 20.03 -0.34 -9.53
N VAL A 113 19.31 -1.45 -9.65
CA VAL A 113 19.59 -2.47 -10.68
C VAL A 113 19.43 -1.89 -12.08
N ALA A 114 18.34 -1.17 -12.34
CA ALA A 114 18.11 -0.52 -13.63
C ALA A 114 19.20 0.51 -13.95
N GLY A 115 19.58 1.34 -12.97
CA GLY A 115 20.63 2.35 -13.12
C GLY A 115 22.00 1.75 -13.43
N VAL A 116 22.40 0.68 -12.73
CA VAL A 116 23.66 -0.02 -13.04
C VAL A 116 23.62 -0.70 -14.41
N THR A 117 22.46 -1.23 -14.80
CA THR A 117 22.30 -1.85 -16.14
C THR A 117 22.40 -0.81 -17.25
N LEU A 118 21.80 0.37 -17.07
CA LEU A 118 21.90 1.48 -18.02
C LEU A 118 23.32 2.07 -18.06
N ALA A 119 24.00 2.15 -16.92
CA ALA A 119 25.38 2.59 -16.86
C ALA A 119 26.29 1.67 -17.66
N ARG A 120 26.10 0.34 -17.56
CA ARG A 120 26.85 -0.65 -18.35
C ARG A 120 26.69 -0.48 -19.85
N LEU A 121 25.49 -0.15 -20.33
CA LEU A 121 25.26 0.10 -21.76
C LEU A 121 26.01 1.34 -22.28
N SER A 122 26.54 2.18 -21.39
CA SER A 122 27.25 3.41 -21.74
C SER A 122 28.78 3.27 -21.76
N PHE A 123 29.33 2.19 -21.20
CA PHE A 123 30.78 1.94 -21.18
C PHE A 123 31.11 0.80 -22.14
N ASP A 124 31.89 1.08 -23.18
CA ASP A 124 32.37 0.07 -24.13
C ASP A 124 33.31 -0.92 -23.39
N ASP A 125 32.95 -2.20 -23.43
CA ASP A 125 33.60 -3.32 -22.73
C ASP A 125 34.91 -3.73 -23.44
N ASP A 126 36.03 -3.05 -23.15
CA ASP A 126 37.37 -3.64 -23.35
C ASP A 126 37.92 -4.14 -22.00
N CYS A 127 37.31 -5.22 -21.50
CA CYS A 127 37.81 -5.98 -20.36
C CYS A 127 38.93 -6.93 -20.81
N ASP A 128 40.12 -6.39 -21.10
CA ASP A 128 41.25 -7.17 -21.60
C ASP A 128 42.06 -7.79 -20.44
N GLY A 129 41.50 -8.82 -19.82
CA GLY A 129 42.21 -9.94 -19.21
C GLY A 129 43.22 -9.71 -18.06
N THR A 130 43.45 -8.50 -17.55
CA THR A 130 44.39 -8.28 -16.45
C THR A 130 43.79 -8.60 -15.08
N GLU A 131 44.50 -9.39 -14.28
CA GLU A 131 44.02 -10.06 -13.06
C GLU A 131 43.58 -9.14 -11.90
N ASP A 132 43.72 -7.82 -12.04
CA ASP A 132 43.34 -6.81 -11.03
C ASP A 132 41.96 -6.16 -11.27
N ASP A 133 41.17 -6.65 -12.23
CA ASP A 133 39.90 -6.02 -12.61
C ASP A 133 38.74 -6.32 -11.64
N LEU A 134 38.74 -5.56 -10.55
CA LEU A 134 37.58 -5.28 -9.71
C LEU A 134 36.39 -4.68 -10.50
N LEU A 135 36.60 -4.26 -11.75
CA LEU A 135 35.58 -3.71 -12.65
C LEU A 135 34.97 -4.77 -13.58
N CYS A 136 35.68 -5.83 -13.95
CA CYS A 136 35.15 -6.94 -14.76
C CYS A 136 34.40 -7.99 -13.92
N LEU A 137 33.73 -7.54 -12.86
CA LEU A 137 32.89 -8.39 -12.05
C LEU A 137 31.73 -8.95 -12.90
N SER A 138 31.47 -10.26 -12.81
CA SER A 138 30.33 -10.91 -13.45
C SER A 138 29.03 -10.12 -13.24
N GLY A 139 28.12 -10.11 -14.23
CA GLY A 139 26.89 -9.30 -14.18
C GLY A 139 26.07 -9.44 -12.88
N ALA A 140 26.11 -10.61 -12.24
CA ALA A 140 25.47 -10.87 -10.95
C ALA A 140 26.01 -9.99 -9.79
N ARG A 141 27.30 -9.65 -9.80
CA ARG A 141 27.90 -8.80 -8.75
C ARG A 141 27.52 -7.33 -8.92
N TRP A 142 27.38 -6.85 -10.15
CA TRP A 142 26.92 -5.49 -10.41
C TRP A 142 25.46 -5.27 -10.04
N THR A 143 24.60 -6.28 -10.26
CA THR A 143 23.22 -6.22 -9.74
C THR A 143 23.20 -6.16 -8.22
N LEU A 144 24.09 -6.87 -7.52
CA LEU A 144 24.20 -6.78 -6.05
C LEU A 144 24.62 -5.39 -5.60
N ILE A 145 25.59 -4.75 -6.27
CA ILE A 145 26.01 -3.37 -5.96
C ILE A 145 24.82 -2.41 -6.11
N GLY A 146 24.07 -2.54 -7.22
CA GLY A 146 22.87 -1.73 -7.46
C GLY A 146 21.81 -1.89 -6.37
N VAL A 147 21.57 -3.12 -5.89
CA VAL A 147 20.64 -3.37 -4.77
C VAL A 147 21.17 -2.84 -3.45
N VAL A 148 22.45 -3.08 -3.14
CA VAL A 148 23.08 -2.69 -1.86
C VAL A 148 23.12 -1.17 -1.70
N ILE A 149 23.32 -0.42 -2.78
CA ILE A 149 23.32 1.05 -2.74
C ILE A 149 21.90 1.60 -2.91
N GLY A 150 21.14 1.04 -3.84
CA GLY A 150 19.80 1.53 -4.18
C GLY A 150 18.78 1.32 -3.06
N ALA A 151 18.82 0.18 -2.37
CA ALA A 151 17.82 -0.12 -1.33
C ALA A 151 17.92 0.81 -0.11
N PRO A 152 19.10 1.09 0.50
CA PRO A 152 19.19 2.02 1.62
C PRO A 152 18.81 3.45 1.25
N LEU A 153 19.25 3.94 0.08
CA LEU A 153 18.89 5.27 -0.40
C LEU A 153 17.39 5.40 -0.64
N GLY A 154 16.80 4.39 -1.30
CA GLY A 154 15.36 4.31 -1.50
C GLY A 154 14.60 4.23 -0.18
N ALA A 155 15.09 3.43 0.78
CA ALA A 155 14.47 3.30 2.10
C ALA A 155 14.49 4.62 2.88
N ALA A 156 15.63 5.32 2.89
CA ALA A 156 15.76 6.62 3.55
C ALA A 156 14.81 7.66 2.95
N TRP A 157 14.75 7.71 1.62
CA TRP A 157 13.86 8.62 0.89
C TRP A 157 12.39 8.28 1.13
N GLY A 158 12.03 7.00 1.04
CA GLY A 158 10.69 6.51 1.31
C GLY A 158 10.25 6.78 2.75
N ALA A 159 11.15 6.62 3.73
CA ALA A 159 10.91 6.96 5.12
C ALA A 159 10.62 8.45 5.30
N ALA A 160 11.42 9.32 4.67
CA ALA A 160 11.22 10.76 4.72
C ALA A 160 9.84 11.15 4.18
N ILE A 161 9.45 10.63 3.01
CA ILE A 161 8.12 10.87 2.43
C ILE A 161 7.02 10.34 3.35
N GLY A 162 7.16 9.10 3.86
CA GLY A 162 6.18 8.50 4.76
C GLY A 162 6.02 9.26 6.08
N PHE A 163 7.09 9.88 6.57
CA PHE A 163 7.07 10.71 7.77
C PHE A 163 6.36 12.05 7.54
N VAL A 164 6.63 12.72 6.41
CA VAL A 164 6.08 14.04 6.07
C VAL A 164 4.62 13.95 5.65
N PHE A 165 4.24 12.90 4.93
CA PHE A 165 2.89 12.73 4.36
C PHE A 165 2.19 11.51 4.93
N PRO A 166 1.75 11.56 6.20
CA PRO A 166 1.03 10.44 6.78
C PRO A 166 -0.32 10.27 6.07
N GLN A 167 -0.52 9.12 5.45
CA GLN A 167 -1.75 8.82 4.75
C GLN A 167 -2.84 8.37 5.73
N GLU A 168 -3.99 9.03 5.65
CA GLU A 168 -5.17 8.61 6.40
C GLU A 168 -5.68 7.27 5.85
N ARG A 169 -5.89 6.30 6.74
CA ARG A 169 -6.33 4.96 6.35
C ARG A 169 -7.85 4.92 6.30
N TRP A 170 -8.39 4.73 5.11
CA TRP A 170 -9.84 4.59 4.89
C TRP A 170 -10.24 3.12 4.86
N ARG A 171 -11.29 2.76 5.58
CA ARG A 171 -11.92 1.44 5.54
C ARG A 171 -13.28 1.57 4.89
N SER A 172 -13.50 0.86 3.79
CA SER A 172 -14.83 0.79 3.18
C SER A 172 -15.76 -0.02 4.07
N LEU A 173 -16.96 0.49 4.31
CA LEU A 173 -18.03 -0.21 5.01
C LEU A 173 -19.07 -0.70 4.00
N PRO A 174 -19.59 -1.92 4.15
CA PRO A 174 -20.68 -2.40 3.31
C PRO A 174 -21.92 -1.55 3.57
N ILE A 175 -22.51 -1.03 2.51
CA ILE A 175 -23.80 -0.35 2.56
C ILE A 175 -24.86 -1.44 2.44
N ARG A 176 -25.76 -1.55 3.42
CA ARG A 176 -26.85 -2.55 3.39
C ARG A 176 -27.67 -2.35 2.12
N GLY A 177 -27.92 -3.44 1.38
CA GLY A 177 -28.77 -3.45 0.18
C GLY A 177 -28.04 -3.25 -1.16
N ALA A 178 -26.75 -2.92 -1.18
CA ALA A 178 -25.98 -2.85 -2.42
C ALA A 178 -25.11 -4.10 -2.61
N PRO A 179 -25.12 -4.77 -3.79
CA PRO A 179 -24.14 -5.80 -4.09
C PRO A 179 -22.74 -5.17 -4.09
N ALA A 180 -21.93 -5.52 -3.10
CA ALA A 180 -20.57 -5.03 -2.98
C ALA A 180 -19.60 -6.02 -3.63
N VAL A 181 -18.95 -5.60 -4.71
CA VAL A 181 -17.73 -6.23 -5.21
C VAL A 181 -16.57 -5.48 -4.58
N THR A 182 -15.83 -6.15 -3.69
CA THR A 182 -14.62 -5.57 -3.11
C THR A 182 -13.40 -6.19 -3.76
N LEU A 183 -12.57 -5.33 -4.37
CA LEU A 183 -11.24 -5.67 -4.86
C LEU A 183 -10.25 -5.26 -3.78
N ASN A 184 -9.73 -6.23 -3.03
CA ASN A 184 -8.62 -5.98 -2.12
C ASN A 184 -7.33 -6.36 -2.83
N GLY A 185 -6.56 -5.35 -3.23
CA GLY A 185 -5.17 -5.53 -3.66
C GLY A 185 -4.29 -5.65 -2.42
N SER A 186 -3.72 -6.83 -2.18
CA SER A 186 -2.62 -7.00 -1.25
C SER A 186 -1.32 -7.16 -2.04
N ALA A 187 -0.17 -6.87 -1.42
CA ALA A 187 1.13 -7.03 -2.08
C ALA A 187 1.41 -8.45 -2.60
N GLY A 188 0.61 -9.45 -2.19
CA GLY A 188 0.72 -10.84 -2.62
C GLY A 188 -0.37 -11.33 -3.59
N GLY A 189 -1.26 -10.46 -4.07
CA GLY A 189 -2.29 -10.86 -5.03
C GLY A 189 -3.60 -10.06 -4.93
N LEU A 190 -4.40 -10.19 -5.98
CA LEU A 190 -5.72 -9.56 -6.10
C LEU A 190 -6.78 -10.52 -5.56
N GLN A 191 -7.43 -10.16 -4.46
CA GLN A 191 -8.56 -10.93 -3.92
C GLN A 191 -9.88 -10.29 -4.35
N LEU A 192 -10.72 -11.10 -4.98
CA LEU A 192 -12.10 -10.79 -5.34
C LEU A 192 -13.02 -11.37 -4.26
N ALA A 193 -13.70 -10.52 -3.52
CA ALA A 193 -14.78 -10.92 -2.64
C ALA A 193 -16.11 -10.39 -3.18
N LEU A 194 -17.02 -11.30 -3.51
CA LEU A 194 -18.39 -11.02 -3.93
C LEU A 194 -19.32 -11.27 -2.74
N SER A 195 -19.99 -10.23 -2.24
CA SER A 195 -21.08 -10.40 -1.28
C SER A 195 -22.42 -10.18 -2.00
N ILE A 196 -23.25 -11.21 -2.06
CA ILE A 196 -24.62 -11.13 -2.59
C ILE A 196 -25.55 -10.90 -1.39
N PRO A 197 -26.33 -9.80 -1.35
CA PRO A 197 -27.33 -9.62 -0.31
C PRO A 197 -28.40 -10.70 -0.44
N VAL A 198 -28.68 -11.43 0.65
CA VAL A 198 -29.81 -12.36 0.74
C VAL A 198 -31.03 -11.55 1.19
N PRO A 199 -32.19 -11.68 0.50
CA PRO A 199 -33.40 -10.89 0.79
C PRO A 199 -34.02 -11.21 2.15
#